data_AF-A0A923TM68-F1
#
_entry.id   AF-A0A923TM68-F1
#
_cell.length_a   1.000
_cell.length_b   1.000
_cell.length_c   1.000
_cell.angle_alpha   90.00
_cell.angle_beta   90.00
_cell.angle_gamma   90.00
#
_symmetry.space_group_name_H-M   'P 1'
#
loop_
_entity.id
_entity.type
_entity.pdbx_description
1 polymer ?
#
loop_
_entity_poly.entity_id
_entity_poly.type
_entity_poly.pdbx_seq_one_letter_code
_entity_poly.pdbx_strand_id
1 'polypeptide(L)'
;MLLTYTAFLEGRRLTTGPLHEVAVAVLRAQQAQPEGHPLVFSDTSGQSADLDLRGGEEAVAARYTMVVPTQAPKGRGRPKLGVVAREVTLLPEHWDWLAAQPGGASVALRKLVHEARRKGGERDRTRQARDRAYHAMSTLAG
;
A
#
# COMPACT_ATOMS: atom_id res chain seq x y z
N MET A 1 -6.64 -5.02 -3.73
CA MET A 1 -6.09 -3.96 -4.60
C MET A 1 -4.64 -4.31 -4.85
N LEU A 2 -4.25 -4.43 -6.11
CA LEU A 2 -2.84 -4.53 -6.48
C LEU A 2 -2.20 -3.18 -6.14
N LEU A 3 -1.03 -3.19 -5.49
CA LEU A 3 -0.26 -1.96 -5.27
C LEU A 3 0.31 -1.52 -6.62
N THR A 4 -0.18 -0.41 -7.15
CA THR A 4 0.33 0.20 -8.39
C THR A 4 1.16 1.43 -8.08
N TYR A 5 2.12 1.69 -8.96
CA TYR A 5 3.04 2.81 -8.89
C TYR A 5 3.09 3.48 -10.26
N THR A 6 3.31 4.79 -10.25
CA THR A 6 3.50 5.59 -11.46
C THR A 6 4.87 6.25 -11.45
N ALA A 7 5.62 6.07 -12.54
CA ALA A 7 6.90 6.72 -12.74
C ALA A 7 6.79 7.89 -13.72
N PHE A 8 7.55 8.96 -13.43
CA PHE A 8 7.70 10.14 -14.25
C PHE A 8 9.17 10.42 -14.51
N LEU A 9 9.48 11.05 -15.64
CA LEU A 9 10.78 11.58 -15.98
C LEU A 9 10.60 12.97 -16.56
N GLU A 10 11.19 13.99 -15.94
CA GLU A 10 11.07 15.39 -16.37
C GLU A 10 9.61 15.83 -16.59
N GLY A 11 8.72 15.44 -15.66
CA GLY A 11 7.30 15.74 -15.73
C GLY A 11 6.47 14.93 -16.73
N ARG A 12 7.08 14.01 -17.50
CA ARG A 12 6.36 13.09 -18.40
C ARG A 12 6.22 11.71 -17.77
N ARG A 13 5.02 11.15 -17.82
CA ARG A 13 4.78 9.79 -17.30
C ARG A 13 5.51 8.76 -18.15
N LEU A 14 6.33 7.93 -17.52
CA LEU A 14 7.01 6.78 -18.14
C LEU A 14 6.05 5.58 -18.22
N THR A 15 5.54 5.13 -17.07
CA THR A 15 4.64 3.97 -16.97
C THR A 15 3.86 3.99 -15.66
N THR A 16 2.76 3.23 -15.61
CA THR A 16 1.99 2.93 -14.40
C THR A 16 1.77 1.42 -14.34
N GLY A 17 2.06 0.79 -13.20
CA GLY A 17 1.96 -0.66 -13.08
C GLY A 17 2.45 -1.21 -11.74
N PRO A 18 2.67 -2.54 -11.64
CA PRO A 18 3.31 -3.13 -10.48
C PRO A 18 4.77 -2.67 -10.35
N LEU A 19 5.28 -2.64 -9.12
CA LEU A 19 6.58 -2.01 -8.81
C LEU A 19 7.75 -2.58 -9.62
N HIS A 20 7.76 -3.88 -9.93
CA HIS A 20 8.83 -4.50 -10.72
C HIS A 20 8.87 -4.02 -12.16
N GLU A 21 7.73 -3.88 -12.83
CA GLU A 21 7.66 -3.33 -14.20
C GLU A 21 8.07 -1.85 -14.21
N VAL A 22 7.60 -1.10 -13.22
CA VAL A 22 7.95 0.33 -13.05
C VAL A 22 9.44 0.49 -12.82
N ALA A 23 10.06 -0.34 -11.97
CA ALA A 23 11.50 -0.30 -11.69
C ALA A 23 12.35 -0.59 -12.94
N VAL A 24 11.97 -1.58 -13.74
CA VAL A 24 12.66 -1.88 -15.00
C VAL A 24 12.52 -0.72 -16.00
N ALA A 25 11.33 -0.12 -16.11
CA ALA A 25 11.12 1.04 -16.98
C ALA A 25 11.97 2.24 -16.55
N VAL A 26 12.10 2.49 -15.24
CA VAL A 26 12.96 3.54 -14.71
C VAL A 26 14.43 3.27 -14.99
N LEU A 27 14.90 2.02 -14.80
CA LEU A 27 16.27 1.64 -15.14
C LEU A 27 16.58 1.91 -16.62
N ARG A 28 15.72 1.48 -17.53
CA ARG A 28 15.87 1.72 -18.98
C ARG A 28 15.92 3.21 -19.31
N ALA A 29 15.05 4.00 -18.69
CA ALA A 29 15.00 5.44 -18.89
C ALA A 29 16.29 6.12 -18.40
N GLN A 30 16.83 5.70 -17.26
CA GLN A 30 18.08 6.23 -16.71
C GLN A 30 19.31 5.83 -17.53
N GLN A 31 19.30 4.63 -18.14
CA GLN A 31 20.35 4.23 -19.09
C GLN A 31 20.30 5.03 -20.40
N ALA A 32 19.10 5.36 -20.89
CA ALA A 32 18.92 6.16 -22.09
C ALA A 32 19.18 7.67 -21.85
N GLN A 33 18.90 8.16 -20.65
CA GLN A 33 19.07 9.56 -20.24
C GLN A 33 19.70 9.64 -18.84
N PRO A 34 21.03 9.55 -18.72
CA PRO A 34 21.73 9.52 -17.43
C PRO A 34 21.49 10.75 -16.55
N GLU A 35 21.31 11.91 -17.18
CA GLU A 35 21.03 13.19 -16.50
C GLU A 35 19.57 13.35 -16.05
N GLY A 36 18.69 12.43 -16.45
CA GLY A 36 17.28 12.50 -16.09
C GLY A 36 17.04 12.07 -14.65
N HIS A 37 16.13 12.77 -13.97
CA HIS A 37 15.75 12.45 -12.60
C HIS A 37 14.36 11.80 -12.55
N PRO A 38 14.27 10.47 -12.60
CA PRO A 38 12.99 9.79 -12.53
C PRO A 38 12.40 9.87 -11.12
N LEU A 39 11.10 10.12 -11.04
CA LEU A 39 10.32 10.11 -9.80
C LEU A 39 9.29 8.97 -9.85
N VAL A 40 9.17 8.22 -8.77
CA VAL A 40 8.22 7.11 -8.67
C VAL A 40 7.29 7.35 -7.49
N PHE A 41 5.98 7.28 -7.70
CA PHE A 41 4.98 7.48 -6.66
C PHE A 41 4.09 6.25 -6.49
N SER A 42 3.71 5.94 -5.26
CA SER A 42 2.65 4.97 -4.97
C SER A 42 1.28 5.59 -5.29
N ASP A 43 0.49 4.94 -6.14
CA ASP A 43 -0.86 5.45 -6.47
C ASP A 43 -1.83 5.36 -5.28
N THR A 44 -1.47 4.54 -4.28
CA THR A 44 -2.28 4.34 -3.07
C THR A 44 -1.99 5.33 -1.95
N SER A 45 -0.74 5.77 -1.79
CA SER A 45 -0.34 6.69 -0.70
C SER A 45 0.09 8.06 -1.19
N GLY A 46 0.44 8.22 -2.47
CA GLY A 46 1.03 9.44 -3.02
C GLY A 46 2.46 9.69 -2.57
N GLN A 47 3.06 8.77 -1.82
CA GLN A 47 4.45 8.88 -1.38
C GLN A 47 5.41 8.48 -2.51
N SER A 48 6.59 9.12 -2.53
CA SER A 48 7.68 8.70 -3.39
C SER A 48 8.26 7.35 -2.94
N ALA A 49 8.76 6.59 -3.91
CA ALA A 49 9.44 5.33 -3.69
C ALA A 49 10.84 5.41 -4.28
N ASP A 50 11.86 5.31 -3.41
CA ASP A 50 13.25 5.23 -3.86
C ASP A 50 13.57 3.81 -4.30
N LEU A 51 13.98 3.68 -5.56
CA LEU A 51 14.31 2.39 -6.16
C LEU A 51 15.82 2.19 -6.20
N ASP A 52 16.27 1.06 -5.68
CA ASP A 52 17.59 0.53 -5.91
C ASP A 52 17.60 -0.16 -7.28
N LEU A 53 18.25 0.49 -8.24
CA LEU A 53 18.34 0.05 -9.64
C LEU A 53 19.68 -0.61 -9.98
N ARG A 54 20.48 -0.98 -8.96
CA ARG A 54 21.79 -1.60 -9.20
C ARG A 54 21.65 -2.99 -9.80
N GLY A 55 22.34 -3.22 -10.91
CA GLY A 55 22.38 -4.49 -11.65
C GLY A 55 21.70 -4.40 -13.01
N GLY A 56 21.43 -5.55 -13.62
CA GLY A 56 20.64 -5.66 -14.85
C GLY A 56 19.13 -5.67 -14.59
N GLU A 57 18.34 -5.57 -15.66
CA GLU A 57 16.87 -5.54 -15.59
C GLU A 57 16.28 -6.72 -14.82
N GLU A 58 16.82 -7.92 -15.02
CA GLU A 58 16.36 -9.14 -14.34
C GLU A 58 16.58 -9.07 -12.82
N ALA A 59 17.74 -8.58 -12.39
CA ALA A 59 18.05 -8.41 -10.97
C ALA A 59 17.15 -7.36 -10.30
N VAL A 60 16.87 -6.26 -11.01
CA VAL A 60 15.95 -5.20 -10.56
C VAL A 60 14.51 -5.72 -10.50
N ALA A 61 14.04 -6.41 -11.53
CA ALA A 61 12.69 -6.99 -11.56
C ALA A 61 12.49 -8.01 -10.43
N ALA A 62 13.47 -8.89 -10.20
CA ALA A 62 13.43 -9.88 -9.12
C ALA A 62 13.35 -9.21 -7.73
N ARG A 63 14.07 -8.10 -7.52
CA ARG A 63 14.06 -7.35 -6.25
C ARG A 63 12.69 -6.79 -5.90
N TYR A 64 11.93 -6.34 -6.91
CA TYR A 64 10.63 -5.67 -6.72
C TYR A 64 9.43 -6.54 -7.08
N THR A 65 9.68 -7.79 -7.47
CA THR A 65 8.63 -8.78 -7.59
C THR A 65 8.14 -9.08 -6.19
N MET A 66 7.00 -8.50 -5.82
CA MET A 66 6.22 -9.03 -4.71
C MET A 66 5.83 -10.45 -5.10
N VAL A 67 6.59 -11.42 -4.61
CA VAL A 67 6.09 -12.77 -4.47
C VAL A 67 4.93 -12.63 -3.50
N VAL A 68 3.71 -12.47 -4.02
CA VAL A 68 2.54 -12.95 -3.29
C VAL A 68 2.95 -14.39 -2.97
N PRO A 69 3.10 -14.78 -1.68
CA PRO A 69 3.43 -16.15 -1.41
C PRO A 69 2.27 -16.93 -2.00
N THR A 70 2.52 -17.60 -3.14
CA THR A 70 1.66 -18.66 -3.61
C THR A 70 1.60 -19.57 -2.41
N GLN A 71 0.47 -19.50 -1.70
CA GLN A 71 0.20 -20.42 -0.63
C GLN A 71 0.18 -21.76 -1.33
N ALA A 72 1.30 -22.49 -1.25
CA ALA A 72 1.36 -23.89 -1.62
C ALA A 72 0.06 -24.52 -1.08
N PRO A 73 -0.70 -25.28 -1.90
CA PRO A 73 -2.05 -25.69 -1.55
C PRO A 73 -2.01 -26.45 -0.22
N LYS A 74 -2.29 -25.72 0.87
CA LYS A 74 -2.12 -26.20 2.23
C LYS A 74 -3.37 -27.01 2.51
N GLY A 75 -3.16 -28.30 2.74
CA GLY A 75 -4.17 -29.34 2.77
C GLY A 75 -5.44 -28.96 3.54
N ARG A 76 -6.55 -29.59 3.11
CA ARG A 76 -7.90 -29.48 3.67
C ARG A 76 -7.85 -29.42 5.21
N GLY A 77 -8.00 -28.22 5.74
CA GLY A 77 -8.04 -27.92 7.16
C GLY A 77 -8.70 -26.55 7.34
N ARG A 78 -9.53 -26.42 8.39
CA ARG A 78 -10.39 -25.27 8.70
C ARG A 78 -9.74 -23.94 8.26
N PRO A 79 -10.40 -23.13 7.41
CA PRO A 79 -9.81 -21.90 6.89
C PRO A 79 -9.32 -21.03 8.04
N LYS A 80 -8.01 -20.76 8.08
CA LYS A 80 -7.44 -19.78 9.02
C LYS A 80 -8.02 -18.42 8.65
N LEU A 81 -8.71 -17.77 9.59
CA LEU A 81 -9.43 -16.51 9.36
C LEU A 81 -8.50 -15.29 9.07
N GLY A 82 -7.18 -15.50 8.95
CA GLY A 82 -6.20 -14.45 8.64
C GLY A 82 -6.06 -13.36 9.69
N VAL A 83 -6.46 -13.61 10.94
CA VAL A 83 -6.44 -12.59 12.01
C VAL A 83 -5.02 -12.42 12.54
N VAL A 84 -4.55 -11.18 12.58
CA VAL A 84 -3.28 -10.78 13.22
C VAL A 84 -3.61 -10.08 14.53
N ALA A 85 -3.08 -10.58 15.65
CA ALA A 85 -3.27 -9.96 16.95
C ALA A 85 -2.39 -8.70 17.08
N ARG A 86 -2.95 -7.63 17.62
CA ARG A 86 -2.27 -6.39 18.00
C ARG A 86 -2.87 -5.87 19.30
N GLU A 87 -2.07 -5.17 20.08
CA GLU A 87 -2.49 -4.58 21.35
C GLU A 87 -3.22 -3.24 21.12
N VAL A 88 -4.23 -2.97 21.95
CA VAL A 88 -5.01 -1.72 21.94
C VAL A 88 -5.30 -1.32 23.37
N THR A 89 -5.17 -0.02 23.65
CA THR A 89 -5.49 0.57 24.95
C THR A 89 -6.79 1.35 24.82
N LEU A 90 -7.74 1.09 25.72
CA LEU A 90 -9.05 1.73 25.76
C LEU A 90 -9.39 2.12 27.21
N LEU A 91 -10.35 3.04 27.36
CA LEU A 91 -10.90 3.41 28.65
C LEU A 91 -11.59 2.19 29.32
N PRO A 92 -11.61 2.10 30.66
CA PRO A 92 -12.26 1.01 31.39
C PRO A 92 -13.71 0.78 30.94
N GLU A 93 -14.49 1.86 30.80
CA GLU A 93 -15.90 1.80 30.36
C GLU A 93 -16.07 1.14 28.99
N HIS A 94 -15.12 1.33 28.08
CA HIS A 94 -15.15 0.71 26.76
C HIS A 94 -14.85 -0.79 26.84
N TRP A 95 -13.97 -1.20 27.75
CA TRP A 95 -13.69 -2.62 27.98
C TRP A 95 -14.91 -3.33 28.56
N ASP A 96 -15.59 -2.72 29.53
CA ASP A 96 -16.81 -3.27 30.11
C ASP A 96 -17.89 -3.45 29.05
N TRP A 97 -18.08 -2.44 28.21
CA TRP A 97 -19.02 -2.51 27.09
C TRP A 97 -18.64 -3.61 26.08
N LEU A 98 -17.35 -3.73 25.72
CA LEU A 98 -16.85 -4.75 24.79
C LEU A 98 -16.99 -6.18 25.34
N ALA A 99 -16.79 -6.36 26.64
CA ALA A 99 -16.94 -7.64 27.32
C ALA A 99 -18.39 -8.11 27.34
N ALA A 100 -19.35 -7.17 27.42
CA ALA A 100 -20.78 -7.48 27.39
C ALA A 100 -21.32 -7.87 25.99
N GLN A 101 -20.51 -7.78 24.92
CA GLN A 101 -20.99 -8.01 23.56
C GLN A 101 -21.15 -9.51 23.22
N PRO A 102 -22.23 -9.89 22.53
CA PRO A 102 -22.40 -11.26 22.04
C PRO A 102 -21.33 -11.58 20.99
N GLY A 103 -20.51 -12.61 21.28
CA GLY A 103 -19.36 -12.99 20.45
C GLY A 103 -18.03 -12.32 20.85
N GLY A 104 -18.03 -11.52 21.93
CA GLY A 104 -16.83 -10.96 22.55
C GLY A 104 -16.25 -9.72 21.84
N ALA A 105 -15.28 -9.10 22.51
CA ALA A 105 -14.66 -7.84 22.11
C ALA A 105 -14.20 -7.82 20.65
N SER A 106 -13.53 -8.88 20.19
CA SER A 106 -12.99 -8.97 18.82
C SER A 106 -14.06 -8.99 17.72
N VAL A 107 -15.27 -9.50 18.01
CA VAL A 107 -16.39 -9.45 17.06
C VAL A 107 -16.99 -8.05 17.03
N ALA A 108 -17.17 -7.44 18.20
CA ALA A 108 -17.71 -6.09 18.32
C ALA A 108 -16.80 -5.04 17.64
N LEU A 109 -15.50 -5.08 17.92
CA LEU A 109 -14.52 -4.19 17.29
C LEU A 109 -14.53 -4.31 15.76
N ARG A 110 -14.61 -5.52 15.22
CA ARG A 110 -14.72 -5.71 13.76
C ARG A 110 -15.99 -5.07 13.19
N LYS A 111 -17.14 -5.26 13.85
CA LYS A 111 -18.40 -4.65 13.42
C LYS A 111 -18.33 -3.12 13.43
N LEU A 112 -17.79 -2.53 14.50
CA LEU A 112 -17.59 -1.08 14.62
C LEU A 112 -16.67 -0.54 13.52
N VAL A 113 -15.56 -1.20 13.23
CA VAL A 113 -14.66 -0.83 12.13
C VAL A 113 -15.36 -0.92 10.77
N HIS A 114 -16.13 -1.99 10.52
CA HIS A 114 -16.88 -2.13 9.27
C HIS A 114 -17.94 -1.05 9.11
N GLU A 115 -18.64 -0.70 10.18
CA GLU A 115 -19.66 0.33 10.18
C GLU A 115 -19.06 1.73 9.96
N ALA A 116 -17.99 2.05 10.68
CA ALA A 116 -17.24 3.30 10.50
C ALA A 116 -16.73 3.44 9.06
N ARG A 117 -16.15 2.38 8.48
CA ARG A 117 -15.71 2.37 7.07
C ARG A 117 -16.85 2.59 6.08
N ARG A 118 -18.04 2.03 6.34
CA ARG A 118 -19.21 2.25 5.48
C ARG A 118 -19.73 3.68 5.58
N LYS A 119 -19.79 4.25 6.79
CA LYS A 119 -20.31 5.59 7.05
C LYS A 119 -19.34 6.71 6.65
N GLY A 120 -18.03 6.50 6.84
CA GLY A 120 -16.97 7.46 6.51
C GLY A 120 -16.59 7.49 5.03
N GLY A 121 -17.18 6.62 4.19
CA GLY A 121 -16.71 6.31 2.85
C GLY A 121 -16.36 7.51 1.97
N GLU A 122 -17.23 8.52 1.83
CA GLU A 122 -16.93 9.71 1.00
C GLU A 122 -15.90 10.64 1.65
N ARG A 123 -16.10 11.03 2.91
CA ARG A 123 -15.19 11.95 3.62
C ARG A 123 -13.79 11.37 3.77
N ASP A 124 -13.69 10.09 4.09
CA ASP A 124 -12.40 9.38 4.20
C ASP A 124 -11.75 9.20 2.83
N ARG A 125 -12.53 8.95 1.76
CA ARG A 125 -11.99 8.92 0.38
C ARG A 125 -11.48 10.29 -0.04
N THR A 126 -12.22 11.37 0.23
CA THR A 126 -11.79 12.74 -0.07
C THR A 126 -10.54 13.10 0.71
N ARG A 127 -10.48 12.77 2.01
CA ARG A 127 -9.29 13.00 2.83
C ARG A 127 -8.08 12.23 2.29
N GLN A 128 -8.22 10.93 2.04
CA GLN A 128 -7.14 10.12 1.47
C GLN A 128 -6.69 10.63 0.09
N ALA A 129 -7.61 11.07 -0.76
CA ALA A 129 -7.25 11.66 -2.05
C ALA A 129 -6.46 12.96 -1.90
N ARG A 130 -6.85 13.82 -0.94
CA ARG A 130 -6.10 15.04 -0.60
C ARG A 130 -4.72 14.72 -0.04
N ASP A 131 -4.62 13.78 0.88
CA ASP A 131 -3.34 13.38 1.48
C ASP A 131 -2.38 12.84 0.40
N ARG A 132 -2.87 12.01 -0.53
CA ARG A 132 -2.08 11.53 -1.69
C ARG A 132 -1.58 12.67 -2.56
N ALA A 133 -2.47 13.59 -2.93
CA ALA A 133 -2.11 14.75 -3.75
C ALA A 133 -1.11 15.65 -3.02
N TYR A 134 -1.31 15.88 -1.73
CA TYR A 134 -0.43 16.67 -0.89
C TYR A 134 0.97 16.06 -0.81
N HIS A 135 1.08 14.76 -0.53
CA HIS A 135 2.37 14.08 -0.49
C HIS A 135 3.12 14.18 -1.83
N ALA A 136 2.43 13.93 -2.95
CA ALA A 136 3.03 14.03 -4.27
C ALA A 136 3.49 15.47 -4.59
N MET A 137 2.65 16.47 -4.32
CA MET A 137 2.98 17.88 -4.54
C MET A 137 4.14 18.34 -3.66
N SER A 138 4.20 17.88 -2.40
CA SER A 138 5.31 18.20 -1.51
C SER A 138 6.64 17.67 -2.04
N THR A 139 6.67 16.43 -2.54
CA THR A 139 7.89 15.88 -3.15
C THR A 139 8.30 16.61 -4.44
N LEU A 140 7.32 17.05 -5.25
CA LEU A 140 7.59 17.78 -6.49
C LEU A 140 8.08 19.22 -6.24
N ALA A 141 7.66 19.85 -5.14
CA ALA A 141 8.00 21.23 -4.81
C ALA A 141 9.36 21.37 -4.10
N GLY A 142 9.88 20.30 -3.50
CA GLY A 142 11.12 20.28 -2.71
C GLY A 142 10.88 20.53 -1.22
#